data_AF-A0A6J6IRE3-F1
#
_entry.id   AF-A0A6J6IRE3-F1
#
_cell.length_a   1.000
_cell.length_b   1.000
_cell.length_c   1.000
_cell.angle_alpha   90.00
_cell.angle_beta   90.00
_cell.angle_gamma   90.00
#
_symmetry.space_group_name_H-M   'P 1'
#
loop_
_entity.id
_entity.type
_entity.pdbx_description
1 polymer ?
#
loop_
_entity_poly.entity_id
_entity_poly.type
_entity_poly.pdbx_seq_one_letter_code
_entity_poly.pdbx_strand_id
1 'polypeptide(L)' 'MTYRDHKNRSKIVRYWEMTIRSGVFEANDEVDILEWVSAAEAGERLTYDHDVDVLSAFLTLVSER' A
#
# COMPACT_ATOMS: atom_id res chain seq x y z
N MET A 1 0.84 5.12 10.97
CA MET A 1 -0.39 5.83 10.61
C MET A 1 -1.51 5.48 11.59
N THR A 2 -2.31 6.45 12.00
CA THR A 2 -3.46 6.23 12.90
C THR A 2 -4.72 6.82 12.28
N TYR A 3 -5.80 6.05 12.16
CA TYR A 3 -7.08 6.51 11.61
C TYR A 3 -8.26 5.79 12.28
N ARG A 4 -9.48 6.29 12.04
CA ARG A 4 -10.72 5.63 12.49
C ARG A 4 -11.19 4.66 11.42
N ASP A 5 -11.42 3.40 11.79
CA ASP A 5 -11.98 2.43 10.86
C ASP A 5 -13.46 2.72 10.52
N HIS A 6 -14.04 1.92 9.64
CA HIS A 6 -15.44 2.05 9.23
C HIS A 6 -16.47 1.84 10.37
N LYS A 7 -16.02 1.40 11.56
CA LYS A 7 -16.82 1.26 12.79
C LYS A 7 -16.47 2.32 13.84
N ASN A 8 -15.76 3.37 13.44
CA ASN A 8 -15.32 4.48 14.30
C ASN A 8 -14.37 4.05 15.44
N ARG A 9 -13.60 2.97 15.27
CA ARG A 9 -12.60 2.52 16.25
C ARG A 9 -11.22 3.05 15.88
N SER A 10 -10.40 3.36 16.88
CA SER A 10 -9.00 3.76 16.65
C SER A 10 -8.20 2.58 16.10
N LYS A 11 -7.53 2.79 14.97
CA LYS A 11 -6.68 1.79 14.32
C LYS A 11 -5.29 2.38 14.08
N ILE A 12 -4.25 1.60 14.40
CA ILE A 12 -2.85 1.92 14.11
C ILE A 12 -2.35 0.94 13.06
N VAL A 13 -1.79 1.47 11.97
CA VAL A 13 -1.17 0.70 10.88
C VAL A 13 0.28 1.13 10.71
N ARG A 14 1.15 0.15 10.45
CA ARG A 14 2.57 0.32 10.15
C ARG A 14 2.84 -0.29 8.78
N TYR A 15 3.71 0.35 8.00
CA TYR A 15 4.06 -0.05 6.65
C TYR A 15 5.56 -0.34 6.57
N TRP A 16 5.95 -1.21 5.64
CA TRP A 16 7.33 -1.62 5.38
C TRP A 16 7.57 -1.72 3.87
N GLU A 17 8.75 -1.29 3.40
CA GLU A 17 9.25 -1.69 2.08
C GLU A 17 9.52 -3.20 2.09
N MET A 18 9.14 -3.89 1.02
CA MET A 18 9.46 -5.31 0.83
C MET A 18 9.99 -5.56 -0.57
N THR A 19 10.90 -6.54 -0.66
CA THR A 19 11.35 -7.13 -1.92
C THR A 19 10.79 -8.54 -2.00
N ILE A 20 10.06 -8.84 -3.08
CA ILE A 20 9.56 -10.20 -3.33
C ILE A 20 10.73 -11.17 -3.48
N ARG A 21 10.64 -12.33 -2.84
CA ARG A 21 11.67 -13.39 -2.95
C ARG A 21 11.25 -14.48 -3.92
N SER A 22 10.01 -14.93 -3.82
CA SER A 22 9.39 -15.96 -4.66
C SER A 22 7.89 -16.05 -4.35
N GLY A 23 7.13 -16.74 -5.20
CA GLY A 23 5.69 -16.98 -5.02
C GLY A 23 4.86 -16.50 -6.20
N VAL A 24 3.62 -16.98 -6.27
CA VAL A 24 2.60 -16.54 -7.23
C VAL A 24 1.34 -16.25 -6.44
N PHE A 25 0.64 -15.18 -6.80
CA PHE A 25 -0.62 -14.81 -6.18
C PHE A 25 -1.76 -15.72 -6.68
N GLU A 26 -2.61 -16.18 -5.76
CA GLU A 26 -3.88 -16.83 -6.05
C GLU A 26 -5.00 -15.99 -5.41
N ALA A 27 -6.03 -15.67 -6.20
CA ALA A 27 -7.17 -14.89 -5.74
C ALA A 27 -7.92 -15.61 -4.61
N ASN A 28 -8.51 -14.83 -3.70
CA ASN A 28 -9.25 -15.35 -2.54
C ASN A 28 -10.40 -14.40 -2.13
N ASP A 29 -11.12 -14.76 -1.06
CA ASP A 29 -12.29 -14.00 -0.59
C ASP A 29 -11.98 -12.55 -0.14
N GLU A 30 -10.71 -12.21 0.08
CA GLU A 30 -10.27 -10.87 0.50
C GLU A 30 -9.69 -10.05 -0.65
N VAL A 31 -8.99 -10.70 -1.60
CA VAL A 31 -8.29 -10.02 -2.70
C VAL A 31 -8.55 -10.73 -4.02
N ASP A 32 -9.12 -9.98 -4.97
CA ASP A 32 -9.45 -10.49 -6.30
C ASP A 32 -8.22 -10.53 -7.22
N ILE A 33 -7.36 -9.51 -7.19
CA ILE A 33 -6.30 -9.28 -8.18
C ILE A 33 -5.04 -8.71 -7.50
N LEU A 34 -3.87 -9.17 -7.96
CA LEU A 34 -2.57 -8.56 -7.65
C LEU A 34 -1.83 -8.22 -8.94
N GLU A 35 -1.46 -6.95 -9.09
CA GLU A 35 -0.72 -6.43 -10.24
C GLU A 35 0.51 -5.66 -9.79
N TRP A 36 1.61 -5.82 -10.52
CA TRP A 36 2.79 -4.96 -10.39
C TRP A 36 2.65 -3.80 -11.37
N VAL A 37 2.57 -2.58 -10.85
CA VAL A 37 2.39 -1.35 -11.62
C VAL A 37 3.52 -0.36 -11.34
N SER A 38 3.63 0.67 -12.17
CA SER A 38 4.54 1.79 -11.89
C SER A 38 4.07 2.59 -10.66
N ALA A 39 4.99 3.31 -10.01
CA ALA A 39 4.61 4.16 -8.88
C ALA A 39 3.62 5.28 -9.26
N ALA A 40 3.75 5.84 -10.48
CA ALA A 40 2.80 6.84 -10.98
C ALA A 40 1.39 6.25 -11.11
N GLU A 41 1.28 5.08 -11.74
CA GLU A 41 0.01 4.38 -11.91
C GLU A 41 -0.60 3.93 -10.57
N ALA A 42 0.23 3.48 -9.62
CA ALA A 42 -0.23 3.19 -8.26
C ALA A 42 -0.89 4.43 -7.63
N GLY A 43 -0.28 5.62 -7.77
CA GLY A 43 -0.84 6.87 -7.28
C GLY A 43 -2.20 7.23 -7.88
N GLU A 44 -2.46 6.88 -9.13
CA GLU A 44 -3.75 7.09 -9.80
C GLU A 44 -4.83 6.07 -9.37
N ARG A 45 -4.42 4.85 -8.99
CA ARG A 45 -5.34 3.75 -8.61
C ARG A 45 -5.70 3.72 -7.13
N LEU A 46 -4.87 4.27 -6.25
CA LEU A 46 -5.12 4.31 -4.81
C LEU A 46 -6.35 5.18 -4.50
N THR A 47 -7.28 4.62 -3.73
CA THR A 47 -8.56 5.27 -3.40
C THR A 47 -8.58 5.95 -2.04
N TYR A 48 -7.59 5.66 -1.18
CA TYR A 48 -7.43 6.27 0.13
C TYR A 48 -6.27 7.26 0.12
N ASP A 49 -6.56 8.52 0.46
CA ASP A 49 -5.55 9.60 0.53
C ASP A 49 -4.31 9.19 1.35
N HIS A 50 -4.54 8.46 2.43
CA HIS A 50 -3.47 8.05 3.33
C HIS A 50 -2.55 6.95 2.75
N ASP A 51 -3.03 6.16 1.80
CA ASP A 51 -2.15 5.22 1.08
C ASP A 51 -1.30 5.96 0.03
N VAL A 52 -1.82 7.06 -0.54
CA VAL A 52 -1.04 7.97 -1.41
C VAL A 52 0.10 8.63 -0.62
N ASP A 53 -0.15 9.01 0.64
CA ASP A 53 0.89 9.52 1.54
C ASP A 53 1.98 8.47 1.82
N VAL A 54 1.59 7.20 2.01
CA VAL A 54 2.54 6.10 2.22
C VAL A 54 3.39 5.86 0.96
N LEU A 55 2.79 5.87 -0.22
CA LEU A 55 3.52 5.75 -1.50
C LEU A 55 4.52 6.90 -1.67
N SER A 56 4.10 8.13 -1.35
CA SER A 56 4.96 9.32 -1.42
C SER A 56 6.15 9.20 -0.45
N ALA A 57 5.90 8.75 0.79
CA ALA A 57 6.95 8.53 1.77
C ALA A 57 7.94 7.44 1.33
N PHE A 58 7.44 6.36 0.71
CA PHE A 58 8.29 5.32 0.13
C PHE A 58 9.19 5.87 -0.98
N LEU A 59 8.65 6.66 -1.90
CA LEU A 59 9.43 7.25 -2.99
C LEU A 59 10.54 8.18 -2.50
N THR A 60 10.27 8.99 -1.47
CA THR A 60 11.29 9.79 -0.80
C THR A 60 12.40 8.91 -0.22
N LEU A 61 12.03 7.88 0.56
CA LEU A 61 12.99 6.97 1.21
C LEU A 61 13.91 6.26 0.21
N VAL A 62 13.40 5.81 -0.93
CA VAL A 62 14.22 5.12 -1.94
C VAL A 62 15.05 6.08 -2.79
N SER A 63 14.64 7.35 -2.92
CA SER A 63 15.45 8.36 -3.62
C SER A 63 16.69 8.80 -2.84
N GLU A 64 16.66 8.64 -1.52
CA GLU A 64 17.77 8.97 -0.61
C GLU A 64 18.81 7.83 -0.47
N ARG A 65 18.57 6.69 -1.11
CA ARG A 65 19.47 5.52 -1.16
C ARG A 65 20.45 5.61 -2.32
#